data_AF-A0A843IP19-F1
#
_entry.id   AF-A0A843IP19-F1
#
_cell.length_a   1.000
_cell.length_b   1.000
_cell.length_c   1.000
_cell.angle_alpha   90.00
_cell.angle_beta   90.00
_cell.angle_gamma   90.00
#
_symmetry.space_group_name_H-M   'P 1'
#
loop_
_entity.id
_entity.type
_entity.pdbx_description
1 polymer ?
#
loop_
_entity_poly.entity_id
_entity_poly.type
_entity_poly.pdbx_seq_one_letter_code
_entity_poly.pdbx_strand_id
1 'polypeptide(L)'
;MKLKFKEHSSQYNRRAILSIAIGTGVGLIVYLIFLYFHIDIYGWNLGLIFAPLAAGYVETIAAERLIGEDIGAISAFILFIDTTFYSFILKNPTLGFNIITAGSIIVILQAAFPTLINYILLVLIGGFLSGFAKSIKSFERKLKTRVENQQTFAWETKDERMNDGQIHYFDEDESNAKLNNLGFYFLTSTDMKDRAHNTLGIFQSEVIIEKDARLIAMDAEIAEQEKLNMIKTGKDECLIKLADKIQDYGGNGIIDLTMNYTLIGMSGEIQITAMGMGIYIR
;
A
#
# COMPACT_ATOMS: atom_id res chain seq x y z
N MET A 1 -24.70 -12.82 45.26
CA MET A 1 -24.45 -12.20 43.93
C MET A 1 -23.65 -10.88 43.99
N LYS A 2 -23.82 -10.01 45.00
CA LYS A 2 -23.05 -8.76 45.15
C LYS A 2 -21.54 -8.91 45.42
N LEU A 3 -21.11 -9.99 46.09
CA LEU A 3 -19.70 -10.19 46.46
C LEU A 3 -18.78 -10.47 45.25
N LYS A 4 -19.23 -11.33 44.31
CA LYS A 4 -18.48 -11.64 43.08
C LYS A 4 -18.26 -10.43 42.17
N PHE A 5 -19.21 -9.49 42.12
CA PHE A 5 -19.07 -8.27 41.31
C PHE A 5 -18.04 -7.30 41.91
N LYS A 6 -17.99 -7.19 43.24
CA LYS A 6 -17.00 -6.36 43.96
C LYS A 6 -15.58 -6.91 43.84
N GLU A 7 -15.44 -8.24 43.85
CA GLU A 7 -14.16 -8.93 43.72
C GLU A 7 -13.56 -8.80 42.31
N HIS A 8 -14.39 -8.90 41.27
CA HIS A 8 -13.99 -8.68 39.88
C HIS A 8 -13.51 -7.23 39.63
N SER A 9 -14.23 -6.25 40.17
CA SER A 9 -13.85 -4.83 40.10
C SER A 9 -12.55 -4.53 40.87
N SER A 10 -12.32 -5.17 42.02
CA SER A 10 -11.10 -4.98 42.80
C SER A 10 -9.86 -5.56 42.10
N GLN A 11 -9.98 -6.74 41.47
CA GLN A 11 -8.88 -7.32 40.70
C GLN A 11 -8.56 -6.51 39.44
N TYR A 12 -9.59 -6.01 38.75
CA TYR A 12 -9.43 -5.09 37.61
C TYR A 12 -8.62 -3.86 38.01
N ASN A 13 -9.05 -3.15 39.07
CA ASN A 13 -8.37 -1.94 39.55
C ASN A 13 -6.91 -2.22 39.95
N ARG A 14 -6.64 -3.36 40.62
CA ARG A 14 -5.28 -3.71 41.03
C ARG A 14 -4.36 -3.96 39.84
N ARG A 15 -4.85 -4.63 38.79
CA ARG A 15 -4.09 -4.89 37.56
C ARG A 15 -3.92 -3.62 36.73
N ALA A 16 -4.89 -2.71 36.76
CA ALA A 16 -4.78 -1.41 36.12
C ALA A 16 -3.68 -0.57 36.77
N ILE A 17 -3.69 -0.45 38.10
CA ILE A 17 -2.65 0.24 38.86
C ILE A 17 -1.28 -0.38 38.61
N LEU A 18 -1.19 -1.72 38.54
CA LEU A 18 0.06 -2.41 38.24
C LEU A 18 0.58 -2.05 36.83
N SER A 19 -0.30 -2.00 35.83
CA SER A 19 0.06 -1.66 34.45
C SER A 19 0.57 -0.23 34.34
N ILE A 20 -0.10 0.71 35.02
CA ILE A 20 0.33 2.11 35.13
C ILE A 20 1.70 2.18 35.83
N ALA A 21 1.89 1.48 36.95
CA ALA A 21 3.15 1.49 37.69
C ALA A 21 4.33 0.94 36.85
N ILE A 22 4.10 -0.11 36.07
CA ILE A 22 5.10 -0.67 35.15
C ILE A 22 5.44 0.35 34.05
N GLY A 23 4.42 0.96 33.43
CA GLY A 23 4.61 2.01 32.43
C GLY A 23 5.43 3.17 32.97
N THR A 24 5.00 3.77 34.08
CA THR A 24 5.71 4.88 34.73
C THR A 24 7.14 4.50 35.10
N GLY A 25 7.36 3.29 35.64
CA GLY A 25 8.70 2.82 35.99
C GLY A 25 9.65 2.73 34.79
N VAL A 26 9.17 2.19 33.65
CA VAL A 26 9.98 2.13 32.42
C VAL A 26 10.25 3.53 31.86
N GLY A 27 9.25 4.42 31.85
CA GLY A 27 9.48 5.79 31.40
C GLY A 27 10.49 6.55 32.26
N LEU A 28 10.50 6.35 33.59
CA LEU A 28 11.54 6.92 34.46
C LEU A 28 12.94 6.39 34.10
N ILE A 29 13.07 5.09 33.83
CA ILE A 29 14.35 4.51 33.40
C ILE A 29 14.81 5.15 32.09
N VAL A 30 13.91 5.29 31.11
CA VAL A 30 14.22 5.96 29.83
C VAL A 30 14.65 7.40 30.07
N TYR A 31 13.95 8.14 30.93
CA TYR A 31 14.33 9.51 31.28
C TYR A 31 15.74 9.57 31.89
N LEU A 32 16.06 8.68 32.84
CA LEU A 32 17.38 8.60 33.48
C LEU A 32 18.49 8.28 32.48
N ILE A 33 18.25 7.38 31.52
CA ILE A 33 19.20 7.07 30.45
C ILE A 33 19.49 8.32 29.62
N PHE A 34 18.45 9.06 29.21
CA PHE A 34 18.61 10.27 28.41
C PHE A 34 19.32 11.39 29.18
N LEU A 35 19.12 11.48 30.49
CA LEU A 35 19.83 12.42 31.35
C LEU A 35 21.30 12.02 31.51
N TYR A 36 21.59 10.74 31.76
CA TYR A 36 22.95 10.24 31.96
C TYR A 36 23.84 10.36 30.71
N PHE A 37 23.28 10.06 29.54
CA PHE A 37 24.01 10.12 28.27
C PHE A 37 23.96 11.50 27.60
N HIS A 38 23.35 12.52 28.23
CA HIS A 38 23.20 13.85 27.66
C HIS A 38 22.63 13.83 26.24
N ILE A 39 21.58 13.04 26.04
CA ILE A 39 20.90 12.93 24.74
C ILE A 39 19.98 14.14 24.59
N ASP A 40 20.62 15.25 24.23
CA ASP A 40 20.04 16.58 24.17
C ASP A 40 20.23 17.17 22.75
N ILE A 41 19.19 17.82 22.21
CA ILE A 41 19.29 18.61 20.97
C ILE A 41 19.21 20.07 21.35
N TYR A 42 20.25 20.86 21.05
CA TYR A 42 20.32 22.29 21.41
C TYR A 42 20.07 22.56 22.91
N GLY A 43 20.54 21.67 23.79
CA GLY A 43 20.34 21.79 25.25
C GLY A 43 18.96 21.37 25.75
N TRP A 44 18.10 20.86 24.87
CA TRP A 44 16.81 20.30 25.22
C TRP A 44 16.87 18.77 25.32
N ASN A 45 16.58 18.24 26.50
CA ASN A 45 16.67 16.81 26.78
C ASN A 45 15.54 16.04 26.10
N LEU A 46 15.90 15.15 25.17
CA LEU A 46 14.92 14.37 24.41
C LEU A 46 14.16 13.37 25.28
N GLY A 47 14.66 13.06 26.48
CA GLY A 47 13.97 12.25 27.47
C GLY A 47 12.61 12.82 27.86
N LEU A 48 12.39 14.14 27.73
CA LEU A 48 11.10 14.78 27.96
C LEU A 48 10.01 14.35 26.96
N ILE A 49 10.39 13.89 25.78
CA ILE A 49 9.47 13.29 24.80
C ILE A 49 9.41 11.78 24.98
N PHE A 50 10.57 11.12 25.01
CA PHE A 50 10.63 9.66 24.90
C PHE A 50 10.21 8.95 26.18
N ALA A 51 10.35 9.55 27.35
CA ALA A 51 9.94 8.92 28.61
C ALA A 51 8.41 8.78 28.74
N PRO A 52 7.59 9.83 28.51
CA PRO A 52 6.13 9.68 28.43
C PRO A 52 5.68 8.67 27.37
N LEU A 53 6.30 8.67 26.17
CA LEU A 53 5.99 7.71 25.10
C LEU A 53 6.22 6.27 25.54
N ALA A 54 7.42 6.01 26.08
CA ALA A 54 7.81 4.69 26.53
C ALA A 54 6.90 4.20 27.66
N ALA A 55 6.53 5.08 28.60
CA ALA A 55 5.61 4.73 29.67
C ALA A 55 4.23 4.34 29.15
N GLY A 56 3.62 5.19 28.31
CA GLY A 56 2.31 4.90 27.73
C GLY A 56 2.29 3.61 26.91
N TYR A 57 3.30 3.42 26.06
CA TYR A 57 3.43 2.20 25.25
C TYR A 57 3.55 0.93 26.10
N VAL A 58 4.37 0.98 27.15
CA VAL A 58 4.57 -0.16 28.05
C VAL A 58 3.32 -0.42 28.90
N GLU A 59 2.62 0.62 29.36
CA GLU A 59 1.35 0.46 30.05
C GLU A 59 0.32 -0.21 29.15
N THR A 60 0.15 0.21 27.90
CA THR A 60 -0.81 -0.40 26.98
C THR A 60 -0.49 -1.88 26.76
N ILE A 61 0.79 -2.26 26.59
CA ILE A 61 1.19 -3.67 26.49
C ILE A 61 0.89 -4.43 27.80
N ALA A 62 1.20 -3.84 28.94
CA ALA A 62 0.96 -4.45 30.25
C ALA A 62 -0.55 -4.65 30.51
N ALA A 63 -1.36 -3.66 30.16
CA ALA A 63 -2.81 -3.67 30.30
C ALA A 63 -3.46 -4.70 29.37
N GLU A 64 -3.04 -4.77 28.11
CA GLU A 64 -3.51 -5.78 27.16
C GLU A 64 -3.21 -7.20 27.67
N ARG A 65 -2.06 -7.41 28.31
CA ARG A 65 -1.68 -8.73 28.86
C ARG A 65 -2.36 -9.07 30.18
N LEU A 66 -2.61 -8.10 31.05
CA LEU A 66 -3.11 -8.33 32.41
C LEU A 66 -4.64 -8.24 32.53
N ILE A 67 -5.24 -7.39 31.69
CA ILE A 67 -6.65 -7.00 31.75
C ILE A 67 -7.37 -7.32 30.44
N GLY A 68 -6.68 -7.25 29.30
CA GLY A 68 -7.27 -7.49 27.98
C GLY A 68 -7.89 -6.25 27.34
N GLU A 69 -7.75 -5.08 27.98
CA GLU A 69 -8.26 -3.80 27.50
C GLU A 69 -7.19 -2.71 27.66
N ASP A 70 -7.26 -1.66 26.84
CA ASP A 70 -6.38 -0.50 26.95
C ASP A 70 -6.93 0.52 27.95
N ILE A 71 -6.08 1.00 28.86
CA ILE A 71 -6.44 1.93 29.95
C ILE A 71 -6.20 3.39 29.52
N GLY A 72 -5.72 3.61 28.30
CA GLY A 72 -5.58 4.95 27.72
C GLY A 72 -4.26 5.63 28.08
N ALA A 73 -3.20 4.85 28.34
CA ALA A 73 -1.84 5.31 28.55
C ALA A 73 -1.71 6.41 29.64
N ILE A 74 -2.32 6.19 30.80
CA ILE A 74 -2.36 7.16 31.91
C ILE A 74 -0.95 7.51 32.41
N SER A 75 -0.03 6.56 32.42
CA SER A 75 1.38 6.73 32.78
C SER A 75 2.11 7.72 31.89
N ALA A 76 1.74 7.84 30.60
CA ALA A 76 2.29 8.87 29.73
C ALA A 76 1.91 10.27 30.21
N PHE A 77 0.65 10.47 30.64
CA PHE A 77 0.21 11.74 31.20
C PHE A 77 0.89 12.06 32.53
N ILE A 78 1.00 11.07 33.43
CA ILE A 78 1.68 11.24 34.72
C ILE A 78 3.13 11.68 34.48
N LEU A 79 3.88 10.94 33.64
CA LEU A 79 5.27 11.30 33.37
C LEU A 79 5.40 12.59 32.59
N PHE A 80 4.49 12.90 31.67
CA PHE A 80 4.53 14.17 30.96
C PHE A 80 4.39 15.35 31.93
N ILE A 81 3.45 15.27 32.87
CA ILE A 81 3.28 16.28 33.91
C ILE A 81 4.50 16.35 34.81
N ASP A 82 4.99 15.22 35.32
CA ASP A 82 6.14 15.16 36.23
C ASP A 82 7.42 15.70 35.59
N THR A 83 7.72 15.28 34.36
CA THR A 83 8.93 15.71 33.63
C THR A 83 8.86 17.17 33.21
N THR A 84 7.67 17.66 32.83
CA THR A 84 7.45 19.08 32.53
C THR A 84 7.58 19.92 33.81
N PHE A 85 6.94 19.51 34.91
CA PHE A 85 7.04 20.21 36.19
C PHE A 85 8.49 20.23 36.69
N TYR A 86 9.19 19.10 36.67
CA TYR A 86 10.58 19.04 37.09
C TYR A 86 11.49 19.94 36.24
N SER A 87 11.37 19.85 34.92
CA SER A 87 12.27 20.55 34.00
C SER A 87 12.04 22.05 33.96
N PHE A 88 10.78 22.49 34.06
CA PHE A 88 10.43 23.90 33.96
C PHE A 88 10.34 24.61 35.30
N ILE A 89 9.85 23.94 36.36
CA ILE A 89 9.59 24.59 37.65
C ILE A 89 10.72 24.33 38.65
N LEU A 90 11.20 23.09 38.79
CA LEU A 90 12.23 22.76 39.80
C LEU A 90 13.66 23.07 39.36
N LYS A 91 14.00 22.84 38.09
CA LYS A 91 15.36 23.08 37.57
C LYS A 91 15.65 24.57 37.28
N ASN A 92 14.62 25.43 37.29
CA ASN A 92 14.75 26.88 37.11
C ASN A 92 14.54 27.60 38.46
N PRO A 93 15.59 27.87 39.24
CA PRO A 93 15.48 28.49 40.56
C PRO A 93 14.97 29.95 40.55
N THR A 94 14.71 30.52 39.36
CA THR A 94 14.19 31.88 39.18
C THR A 94 12.67 32.00 39.34
N LEU A 95 11.93 30.89 39.38
CA LEU A 95 10.47 30.89 39.53
C LEU A 95 10.04 30.60 40.98
N GLY A 96 10.16 31.59 41.87
CA GLY A 96 9.33 31.63 43.09
C GLY A 96 7.85 31.88 42.74
N PHE A 97 6.88 31.50 43.57
CA PHE A 97 5.44 31.73 43.34
C PHE A 97 5.07 33.23 43.30
N ASN A 98 5.32 33.91 42.18
CA ASN A 98 5.02 35.32 41.91
C ASN A 98 4.26 35.50 40.59
N ILE A 99 3.73 36.70 40.32
CA ILE A 99 3.05 37.03 39.05
C ILE A 99 3.93 36.75 37.82
N ILE A 100 5.24 36.93 37.96
CA ILE A 100 6.21 36.60 36.91
C ILE A 100 6.21 35.10 36.60
N THR A 101 6.05 34.24 37.61
CA THR A 101 5.90 32.78 37.47
C THR A 101 4.61 32.40 36.78
N ALA A 102 3.50 33.06 37.11
CA ALA A 102 2.24 32.85 36.39
C ALA A 102 2.34 33.24 34.91
N GLY A 103 2.98 34.38 34.60
CA GLY A 103 3.22 34.82 33.23
C GLY A 103 4.16 33.91 32.45
N SER A 104 5.23 33.42 33.09
CA SER A 104 6.17 32.49 32.45
C SER A 104 5.58 31.09 32.26
N ILE A 105 4.69 30.61 33.13
CA ILE A 105 3.91 29.38 32.89
C ILE A 105 3.09 29.49 31.60
N ILE A 106 2.46 30.64 31.33
CA ILE A 106 1.68 30.85 30.10
C ILE A 106 2.60 30.81 28.87
N VAL A 107 3.77 31.44 28.93
CA VAL A 107 4.75 31.43 27.82
C VAL A 107 5.33 30.03 27.61
N ILE A 108 5.63 29.29 28.69
CA ILE A 108 6.09 27.90 28.64
C ILE A 108 5.01 27.00 28.03
N LEU A 109 3.75 27.18 28.43
CA LEU A 109 2.62 26.43 27.88
C LEU A 109 2.43 26.72 26.39
N GLN A 110 2.58 27.99 25.98
CA GLN A 110 2.61 28.38 24.57
C GLN A 110 3.73 27.69 23.77
N ALA A 111 4.93 27.60 24.35
CA ALA A 111 6.06 26.88 23.74
C ALA A 111 5.91 25.35 23.78
N ALA A 112 5.12 24.83 24.72
CA ALA A 112 4.83 23.40 24.84
C ALA A 112 3.74 22.91 23.86
N PHE A 113 2.95 23.81 23.25
CA PHE A 113 1.99 23.42 22.22
C PHE A 113 2.66 22.86 20.96
N PRO A 114 3.68 23.51 20.37
CA PRO A 114 4.43 22.93 19.24
C PRO A 114 5.02 21.55 19.55
N THR A 115 5.57 21.34 20.74
CA THR A 115 6.13 20.03 21.14
C THR A 115 5.03 18.99 21.35
N LEU A 116 3.88 19.37 21.91
CA LEU A 116 2.71 18.50 22.05
C LEU A 116 2.13 18.12 20.68
N ILE A 117 2.06 19.06 19.72
CA ILE A 117 1.62 18.77 18.35
C ILE A 117 2.60 17.82 17.67
N ASN A 118 3.91 18.04 17.81
CA ASN A 118 4.92 17.13 17.27
C ASN A 118 4.86 15.74 17.93
N TYR A 119 4.54 15.66 19.23
CA TYR A 119 4.31 14.41 19.94
C TYR A 119 3.10 13.67 19.39
N ILE A 120 1.96 14.35 19.22
CA ILE A 120 0.76 13.78 18.60
C ILE A 120 1.09 13.28 17.20
N LEU A 121 1.83 14.05 16.40
CA LEU A 121 2.25 13.64 15.05
C LEU A 121 3.17 12.41 15.09
N LEU A 122 4.15 12.35 16.00
CA LEU A 122 5.03 11.18 16.15
C LEU A 122 4.29 9.94 16.64
N VAL A 123 3.33 10.09 17.56
CA VAL A 123 2.47 8.98 18.01
C VAL A 123 1.55 8.53 16.89
N LEU A 124 0.99 9.46 16.12
CA LEU A 124 0.13 9.14 14.98
C LEU A 124 0.92 8.44 13.87
N ILE A 125 2.10 8.97 13.52
CA ILE A 125 3.01 8.38 12.52
C ILE A 125 3.57 7.05 13.01
N GLY A 126 3.98 6.94 14.28
CA GLY A 126 4.45 5.70 14.90
C GLY A 126 3.35 4.65 15.04
N GLY A 127 2.13 5.06 15.39
CA GLY A 127 0.92 4.24 15.38
C GLY A 127 0.60 3.74 13.98
N PHE A 128 0.69 4.61 12.97
CA PHE A 128 0.50 4.25 11.57
C PHE A 128 1.60 3.30 11.07
N LEU A 129 2.87 3.57 11.37
CA LEU A 129 4.02 2.71 11.02
C LEU A 129 3.96 1.35 11.72
N SER A 130 3.55 1.30 12.99
CA SER A 130 3.40 0.04 13.72
C SER A 130 2.18 -0.76 13.22
N GLY A 131 1.09 -0.09 12.86
CA GLY A 131 -0.05 -0.69 12.16
C GLY A 131 0.35 -1.23 10.78
N PHE A 132 1.13 -0.46 10.02
CA PHE A 132 1.67 -0.86 8.72
C PHE A 132 2.64 -2.04 8.84
N ALA A 133 3.53 -2.03 9.84
CA ALA A 133 4.42 -3.14 10.15
C ALA A 133 3.68 -4.40 10.62
N LYS A 134 2.59 -4.25 11.40
CA LYS A 134 1.68 -5.37 11.73
C LYS A 134 0.96 -5.89 10.49
N SER A 135 0.55 -5.02 9.56
CA SER A 135 -0.01 -5.43 8.26
C SER A 135 1.01 -6.18 7.41
N ILE A 136 2.26 -5.72 7.33
CA ILE A 136 3.35 -6.44 6.64
C ILE A 136 3.60 -7.79 7.31
N LYS A 137 3.74 -7.86 8.64
CA LYS A 137 3.92 -9.13 9.36
C LYS A 137 2.73 -10.08 9.21
N SER A 138 1.50 -9.54 9.11
CA SER A 138 0.29 -10.32 8.84
C SER A 138 0.28 -10.85 7.41
N PHE A 139 0.75 -10.06 6.45
CA PHE A 139 0.94 -10.46 5.06
C PHE A 139 2.05 -11.51 4.91
N GLU A 140 3.19 -11.33 5.57
CA GLU A 140 4.27 -12.31 5.66
C GLU A 140 3.82 -13.62 6.31
N ARG A 141 3.06 -13.55 7.42
CA ARG A 141 2.48 -14.75 8.03
C ARG A 141 1.50 -15.45 7.11
N LYS A 142 0.64 -14.71 6.39
CA LYS A 142 -0.30 -15.27 5.41
C LYS A 142 0.42 -15.88 4.20
N LEU A 143 1.53 -15.30 3.76
CA LEU A 143 2.42 -15.88 2.76
C LEU A 143 3.09 -17.15 3.29
N LYS A 144 3.62 -17.10 4.51
CA LYS A 144 4.30 -18.24 5.14
C LYS A 144 3.36 -19.40 5.41
N THR A 145 2.14 -19.19 5.93
CA THR A 145 1.14 -20.27 6.04
C THR A 145 0.63 -20.75 4.69
N ARG A 146 0.60 -19.91 3.64
CA ARG A 146 0.32 -20.41 2.27
C ARG A 146 1.44 -21.29 1.73
N VAL A 147 2.70 -20.95 1.98
CA VAL A 147 3.88 -21.72 1.55
C VAL A 147 4.06 -23.01 2.37
N GLU A 148 3.82 -22.96 3.68
CA GLU A 148 3.96 -24.10 4.59
C GLU A 148 2.77 -25.07 4.49
N ASN A 149 1.55 -24.56 4.22
CA ASN A 149 0.42 -25.41 3.84
C ASN A 149 0.56 -25.97 2.43
N GLN A 150 1.29 -25.32 1.50
CA GLN A 150 1.65 -25.91 0.20
C GLN A 150 2.62 -27.09 0.35
N GLN A 151 3.59 -27.01 1.26
CA GLN A 151 4.55 -28.09 1.47
C GLN A 151 3.97 -29.31 2.21
N THR A 152 2.91 -29.14 3.02
CA THR A 152 2.21 -30.25 3.69
C THR A 152 1.06 -30.83 2.86
N PHE A 153 0.43 -30.07 1.96
CA PHE A 153 -0.50 -30.63 0.95
C PHE A 153 0.21 -31.37 -0.19
N ALA A 154 1.52 -31.19 -0.36
CA ALA A 154 2.27 -31.75 -1.49
C ALA A 154 2.58 -33.26 -1.40
N TRP A 155 2.33 -33.93 -0.27
CA TRP A 155 2.75 -35.33 -0.08
C TRP A 155 1.62 -36.35 0.14
N GLU A 156 0.38 -35.90 0.38
CA GLU A 156 -0.78 -36.79 0.47
C GLU A 156 -2.02 -36.06 -0.03
N THR A 157 -2.24 -36.05 -1.36
CA THR A 157 -3.49 -36.56 -1.96
C THR A 157 -3.51 -36.35 -3.47
N LYS A 158 -3.68 -37.49 -4.16
CA LYS A 158 -4.31 -37.69 -5.48
C LYS A 158 -3.62 -37.11 -6.71
N ASP A 159 -3.25 -38.06 -7.57
CA ASP A 159 -3.18 -37.97 -9.03
C ASP A 159 -4.35 -37.18 -9.64
N GLU A 160 -4.27 -35.86 -9.61
CA GLU A 160 -4.80 -35.04 -10.68
C GLU A 160 -3.60 -34.62 -11.49
N ARG A 161 -3.48 -35.20 -12.69
CA ARG A 161 -2.53 -34.77 -13.71
C ARG A 161 -2.61 -33.25 -13.78
N MET A 162 -1.57 -32.56 -13.31
CA MET A 162 -1.36 -31.17 -13.65
C MET A 162 -1.39 -31.12 -15.17
N ASN A 163 -2.39 -30.44 -15.72
CA ASN A 163 -2.36 -30.10 -17.12
C ASN A 163 -1.17 -29.16 -17.23
N ASP A 164 -0.06 -29.71 -17.74
CA ASP A 164 1.06 -28.97 -18.26
C ASP A 164 0.47 -27.76 -18.98
N GLY A 165 0.85 -26.56 -18.53
CA GLY A 165 0.22 -25.32 -18.96
C GLY A 165 0.13 -25.35 -20.47
N GLN A 166 -1.10 -25.39 -21.00
CA GLN A 166 -1.29 -25.28 -22.43
C GLN A 166 -0.78 -23.90 -22.81
N ILE A 167 0.48 -23.84 -23.24
CA ILE A 167 1.05 -22.68 -23.89
C ILE A 167 0.05 -22.33 -24.99
N HIS A 168 -0.57 -21.15 -24.88
CA HIS A 168 -1.38 -20.63 -25.97
C HIS A 168 -0.45 -20.45 -27.17
N TYR A 169 -0.37 -21.47 -28.02
CA TYR A 169 0.43 -21.44 -29.24
C TYR A 169 -0.22 -20.45 -30.18
N PHE A 170 0.48 -19.35 -30.46
CA PHE A 170 0.06 -18.40 -31.47
C PHE A 170 0.61 -18.86 -32.81
N ASP A 171 -0.25 -19.37 -33.68
CA ASP A 171 0.11 -19.74 -35.04
C ASP A 171 0.12 -18.49 -35.93
N GLU A 172 1.33 -18.07 -36.35
CA GLU A 172 1.50 -16.90 -37.20
C GLU A 172 0.93 -17.12 -38.60
N ASP A 173 0.95 -18.34 -39.13
CA ASP A 173 0.44 -18.65 -40.47
C ASP A 173 -1.09 -18.58 -40.49
N GLU A 174 -1.75 -19.09 -39.44
CA GLU A 174 -3.20 -18.99 -39.28
C GLU A 174 -3.65 -17.53 -39.10
N SER A 175 -2.95 -16.76 -38.26
CA SER A 175 -3.20 -15.34 -38.04
C SER A 175 -3.07 -14.53 -39.34
N ASN A 176 -1.98 -14.73 -40.08
CA ASN A 176 -1.73 -14.07 -41.36
C ASN A 176 -2.80 -14.44 -42.38
N ALA A 177 -3.17 -15.72 -42.46
CA ALA A 177 -4.26 -16.16 -43.34
C ALA A 177 -5.58 -15.45 -42.99
N LYS A 178 -5.90 -15.34 -41.70
CA LYS A 178 -7.13 -14.67 -41.23
C LYS A 178 -7.16 -13.19 -41.63
N LEU A 179 -6.06 -12.45 -41.44
CA LEU A 179 -5.98 -11.04 -41.80
C LEU A 179 -5.99 -10.83 -43.33
N ASN A 180 -5.29 -11.68 -44.08
CA ASN A 180 -5.25 -11.60 -45.54
C ASN A 180 -6.60 -11.94 -46.19
N ASN A 181 -7.37 -12.85 -45.59
CA ASN A 181 -8.70 -13.24 -46.06
C ASN A 181 -9.76 -12.14 -45.87
N LEU A 182 -9.49 -11.07 -45.10
CA LEU A 182 -10.40 -9.92 -44.96
C LEU A 182 -10.56 -9.12 -46.26
N GLY A 183 -9.63 -9.26 -47.22
CA GLY A 183 -9.61 -8.45 -48.43
C GLY A 183 -9.43 -6.95 -48.14
N PHE A 184 -8.74 -6.62 -47.04
CA PHE A 184 -8.61 -5.26 -46.51
C PHE A 184 -7.16 -4.78 -46.55
N TYR A 185 -6.94 -3.51 -46.91
CA TYR A 185 -5.59 -2.92 -46.97
C TYR A 185 -5.22 -2.21 -45.66
N PHE A 186 -4.16 -2.67 -45.01
CA PHE A 186 -3.57 -2.00 -43.84
C PHE A 186 -2.27 -1.30 -44.22
N LEU A 187 -2.24 0.02 -44.12
CA LEU A 187 -1.06 0.83 -44.48
C LEU A 187 -0.72 1.79 -43.35
N THR A 188 0.52 1.74 -42.89
CA THR A 188 1.07 2.71 -41.93
C THR A 188 1.55 4.00 -42.61
N SER A 189 1.60 4.03 -43.94
CA SER A 189 1.93 5.22 -44.71
C SER A 189 0.67 6.01 -45.06
N THR A 190 0.81 7.32 -45.20
CA THR A 190 -0.23 8.24 -45.66
C THR A 190 -0.44 8.20 -47.18
N ASP A 191 0.53 7.70 -47.95
CA ASP A 191 0.48 7.72 -49.42
C ASP A 191 0.33 6.31 -49.99
N MET A 192 -0.58 6.18 -50.96
CA MET A 192 -0.81 4.96 -51.73
C MET A 192 -0.26 5.00 -53.15
N LYS A 193 0.69 5.89 -53.43
CA LYS A 193 1.44 6.06 -54.69
C LYS A 193 0.54 6.10 -55.93
N ASP A 194 0.11 4.94 -56.41
CA ASP A 194 -0.49 4.73 -57.72
C ASP A 194 -1.97 4.33 -57.67
N ARG A 195 -2.59 4.27 -56.48
CA ARG A 195 -4.03 3.95 -56.33
C ARG A 195 -4.84 5.14 -55.84
N ALA A 196 -5.74 5.61 -56.69
CA ALA A 196 -6.76 6.58 -56.32
C ALA A 196 -7.70 5.96 -55.28
N HIS A 197 -7.92 6.70 -54.20
CA HIS A 197 -8.76 6.28 -53.10
C HIS A 197 -9.62 7.45 -52.61
N ASN A 198 -10.78 7.13 -52.09
CA ASN A 198 -11.66 8.09 -51.44
C ASN A 198 -11.51 7.98 -49.93
N THR A 199 -11.31 9.10 -49.25
CA THR A 199 -11.29 9.15 -47.79
C THR A 199 -12.71 9.07 -47.23
N LEU A 200 -12.93 8.16 -46.28
CA LEU A 200 -14.20 8.00 -45.58
C LEU A 200 -14.21 8.76 -44.24
N GLY A 201 -13.05 8.87 -43.59
CA GLY A 201 -12.89 9.56 -42.31
C GLY A 201 -11.86 8.91 -41.41
N ILE A 202 -11.80 9.35 -40.16
CA ILE A 202 -10.90 8.80 -39.14
C ILE A 202 -11.64 7.68 -38.40
N PHE A 203 -10.98 6.53 -38.27
CA PHE A 203 -11.51 5.37 -37.57
C PHE A 203 -10.58 4.95 -36.44
N GLN A 204 -11.17 4.39 -35.39
CA GLN A 204 -10.43 3.86 -34.24
C GLN A 204 -11.08 2.59 -33.68
N SER A 205 -10.23 1.69 -33.19
CA SER A 205 -10.60 0.49 -32.46
C SER A 205 -9.75 0.34 -31.22
N GLU A 206 -10.32 -0.36 -30.24
CA GLU A 206 -9.68 -0.61 -28.96
C GLU A 206 -9.99 -2.04 -28.52
N VAL A 207 -8.98 -2.72 -27.99
CA VAL A 207 -9.08 -4.02 -27.33
C VAL A 207 -8.33 -3.94 -26.02
N ILE A 208 -8.98 -4.33 -24.93
CA ILE A 208 -8.38 -4.45 -23.61
C ILE A 208 -8.21 -5.93 -23.32
N ILE A 209 -6.97 -6.32 -23.01
CA ILE A 209 -6.63 -7.67 -22.61
C ILE A 209 -6.48 -7.69 -21.10
N GLU A 210 -7.39 -8.39 -20.43
CA GLU A 210 -7.32 -8.62 -18.99
C GLU A 210 -6.28 -9.70 -18.67
N LYS A 211 -5.52 -9.48 -17.60
CA LYS A 211 -4.58 -10.48 -17.09
C LYS A 211 -5.36 -11.60 -16.41
N ASP A 212 -5.29 -12.82 -16.93
CA ASP A 212 -5.85 -13.97 -16.22
C ASP A 212 -5.04 -14.22 -14.93
N ALA A 213 -5.69 -14.04 -13.78
CA ALA A 213 -5.09 -14.15 -12.46
C ALA A 213 -4.68 -15.59 -12.08
N ARG A 214 -4.99 -16.59 -12.93
CA ARG A 214 -4.73 -18.01 -12.68
C ARG A 214 -3.35 -18.49 -13.12
N LEU A 215 -2.61 -17.67 -13.87
CA LEU A 215 -1.35 -18.06 -14.48
C LEU A 215 -0.17 -17.46 -13.70
N ILE A 216 0.26 -18.18 -12.67
CA ILE A 216 1.56 -17.94 -12.03
C ILE A 216 2.55 -18.90 -12.69
N ALA A 217 3.07 -18.53 -13.85
CA ALA A 217 4.16 -19.27 -14.47
C ALA A 217 5.38 -19.19 -13.53
N MET A 218 5.87 -20.36 -13.10
CA MET A 218 7.07 -20.46 -12.26
C MET A 218 8.35 -20.14 -13.04
N ASP A 219 8.28 -20.22 -14.37
CA ASP A 219 9.36 -19.90 -15.31
C ASP A 219 9.10 -18.54 -15.97
N ALA A 220 10.11 -17.67 -15.92
CA ALA A 220 10.05 -16.32 -16.47
C ALA A 220 9.96 -16.33 -18.01
N GLU A 221 10.58 -17.30 -18.68
CA GLU A 221 10.62 -17.39 -20.15
C GLU A 221 9.24 -17.77 -20.71
N ILE A 222 8.57 -18.71 -20.04
CA ILE A 222 7.20 -19.13 -20.40
C ILE A 222 6.22 -17.98 -20.18
N ALA A 223 6.37 -17.23 -19.08
CA ALA A 223 5.53 -16.07 -18.78
C ALA A 223 5.67 -14.95 -19.82
N GLU A 224 6.89 -14.73 -20.32
CA GLU A 224 7.17 -13.74 -21.36
C GLU A 224 6.56 -14.15 -22.70
N GLN A 225 6.73 -15.41 -23.10
CA GLN A 225 6.20 -15.93 -24.36
C GLN A 225 4.67 -15.91 -24.38
N GLU A 226 4.03 -16.27 -23.28
CA GLU A 226 2.57 -16.23 -23.14
C GLU A 226 2.04 -14.79 -23.25
N LYS A 227 2.68 -13.85 -22.55
CA LYS A 227 2.33 -12.42 -22.65
C LYS A 227 2.48 -11.90 -24.08
N LEU A 228 3.54 -12.32 -24.78
CA LEU A 228 3.74 -11.96 -26.18
C LEU A 228 2.61 -12.50 -27.07
N ASN A 229 2.20 -13.76 -26.87
CA ASN A 229 1.12 -14.39 -27.63
C ASN A 229 -0.23 -13.73 -27.37
N MET A 230 -0.50 -13.30 -26.13
CA MET A 230 -1.69 -12.51 -25.80
C MET A 230 -1.69 -11.17 -26.54
N ILE A 231 -0.58 -10.45 -26.55
CA ILE A 231 -0.45 -9.17 -27.26
C ILE A 231 -0.67 -9.35 -28.77
N LYS A 232 -0.08 -10.40 -29.38
CA LYS A 232 -0.27 -10.72 -30.79
C LYS A 232 -1.74 -10.99 -31.12
N THR A 233 -2.43 -11.76 -30.27
CA THR A 233 -3.86 -12.07 -30.42
C THR A 233 -4.73 -10.82 -30.32
N GLY A 234 -4.51 -9.97 -29.32
CA GLY A 234 -5.28 -8.74 -29.17
C GLY A 234 -4.99 -7.71 -30.27
N LYS A 235 -3.78 -7.69 -30.84
CA LYS A 235 -3.45 -6.90 -32.02
C LYS A 235 -4.32 -7.33 -33.21
N ASP A 236 -4.41 -8.62 -33.50
CA ASP A 236 -5.23 -9.13 -34.61
C ASP A 236 -6.72 -8.84 -34.40
N GLU A 237 -7.23 -9.05 -33.19
CA GLU A 237 -8.62 -8.72 -32.84
C GLU A 237 -8.91 -7.22 -33.03
N CYS A 238 -7.95 -6.36 -32.64
CA CYS A 238 -8.07 -4.91 -32.78
C CYS A 238 -8.09 -4.47 -34.25
N LEU A 239 -7.28 -5.10 -35.10
CA LEU A 239 -7.25 -4.85 -36.54
C LEU A 239 -8.50 -5.37 -37.24
N ILE A 240 -9.01 -6.54 -36.87
CA ILE A 240 -10.27 -7.09 -37.41
C ILE A 240 -11.43 -6.16 -37.06
N LYS A 241 -11.57 -5.76 -35.78
CA LYS A 241 -12.60 -4.81 -35.35
C LYS A 241 -12.51 -3.46 -36.08
N LEU A 242 -11.31 -3.01 -36.41
CA LEU A 242 -11.11 -1.79 -37.18
C LEU A 242 -11.54 -1.96 -38.64
N ALA A 243 -11.16 -3.08 -39.26
CA ALA A 243 -11.53 -3.41 -40.63
C ALA A 243 -13.04 -3.55 -40.78
N ASP A 244 -13.71 -4.30 -39.90
CA ASP A 244 -15.16 -4.48 -39.88
C ASP A 244 -15.87 -3.11 -39.79
N LYS A 245 -15.41 -2.24 -38.88
CA LYS A 245 -15.92 -0.87 -38.75
C LYS A 245 -15.76 -0.04 -40.02
N ILE A 246 -14.69 -0.21 -40.78
CA ILE A 246 -14.48 0.55 -42.02
C ILE A 246 -15.31 -0.05 -43.16
N GLN A 247 -15.44 -1.38 -43.21
CA GLN A 247 -16.27 -2.10 -44.17
C GLN A 247 -17.75 -1.77 -44.01
N ASP A 248 -18.24 -1.61 -42.78
CA ASP A 248 -19.61 -1.15 -42.49
C ASP A 248 -19.91 0.23 -43.10
N TYR A 249 -18.88 1.06 -43.29
CA TYR A 249 -18.96 2.38 -43.92
C TYR A 249 -18.64 2.34 -45.42
N GLY A 250 -18.52 1.14 -46.00
CA GLY A 250 -18.24 0.92 -47.42
C GLY A 250 -16.77 1.08 -47.80
N GLY A 251 -15.85 1.06 -46.84
CA GLY A 251 -14.40 1.12 -47.08
C GLY A 251 -13.76 -0.25 -47.21
N ASN A 252 -12.55 -0.29 -47.76
CA ASN A 252 -11.76 -1.51 -47.94
C ASN A 252 -10.28 -1.33 -47.60
N GLY A 253 -9.92 -0.21 -46.96
CA GLY A 253 -8.57 -0.01 -46.46
C GLY A 253 -8.46 1.06 -45.39
N ILE A 254 -7.27 1.15 -44.81
CA ILE A 254 -6.85 2.20 -43.89
C ILE A 254 -5.43 2.66 -44.23
N ILE A 255 -5.22 3.97 -44.23
CA ILE A 255 -3.91 4.62 -44.36
C ILE A 255 -3.55 5.35 -43.06
N ASP A 256 -2.27 5.67 -42.90
CA ASP A 256 -1.74 6.28 -41.67
C ASP A 256 -2.07 5.48 -40.40
N LEU A 257 -2.11 4.15 -40.55
CA LEU A 257 -2.41 3.25 -39.44
C LEU A 257 -1.35 3.38 -38.35
N THR A 258 -1.80 3.80 -37.18
CA THR A 258 -1.00 3.90 -35.96
C THR A 258 -1.57 2.95 -34.91
N MET A 259 -0.70 2.17 -34.28
CA MET A 259 -1.06 1.29 -33.17
C MET A 259 -0.32 1.69 -31.90
N ASN A 260 -1.06 1.79 -30.80
CA ASN A 260 -0.54 2.12 -29.48
C ASN A 260 -0.83 0.98 -28.50
N TYR A 261 0.17 0.66 -27.66
CA TYR A 261 0.08 -0.35 -26.62
C TYR A 261 0.33 0.32 -25.27
N THR A 262 -0.67 0.33 -24.40
CA THR A 262 -0.61 1.02 -23.11
C THR A 262 -0.94 0.05 -22.00
N LEU A 263 -0.13 0.06 -20.93
CA LEU A 263 -0.49 -0.62 -19.69
C LEU A 263 -1.47 0.25 -18.92
N ILE A 264 -2.65 -0.30 -18.64
CA ILE A 264 -3.71 0.38 -17.89
C ILE A 264 -4.08 -0.40 -16.63
N GLY A 265 -4.61 0.32 -15.64
CA GLY A 265 -5.04 -0.26 -14.37
C GLY A 265 -3.88 -0.67 -13.44
N MET A 266 -4.21 -0.94 -12.18
CA MET A 266 -3.24 -1.42 -11.18
C MET A 266 -2.88 -2.90 -11.36
N SER A 267 -3.70 -3.65 -12.11
CA SER A 267 -3.56 -5.08 -12.34
C SER A 267 -2.67 -5.43 -13.54
N GLY A 268 -2.22 -4.43 -14.31
CA GLY A 268 -1.36 -4.61 -15.49
C GLY A 268 -2.12 -5.08 -16.73
N GLU A 269 -3.33 -4.58 -16.94
CA GLU A 269 -4.11 -4.81 -18.16
C GLU A 269 -3.44 -4.12 -19.35
N ILE A 270 -3.56 -4.72 -20.54
CA ILE A 270 -2.95 -4.17 -21.76
C ILE A 270 -4.06 -3.63 -22.67
N GLN A 271 -4.02 -2.33 -22.92
CA GLN A 271 -4.88 -1.66 -23.88
C GLN A 271 -4.16 -1.55 -25.23
N ILE A 272 -4.78 -2.05 -26.28
CA ILE A 272 -4.31 -1.96 -27.66
C ILE A 272 -5.28 -1.09 -28.44
N THR A 273 -4.79 0.05 -28.93
CA THR A 273 -5.58 0.99 -29.73
C THR A 273 -5.01 1.06 -31.14
N ALA A 274 -5.86 0.95 -32.15
CA ALA A 274 -5.49 1.18 -33.55
C ALA A 274 -6.32 2.32 -34.13
N MET A 275 -5.67 3.22 -34.86
CA MET A 275 -6.30 4.41 -35.44
C MET A 275 -5.71 4.70 -36.81
N GLY A 276 -6.51 5.27 -37.70
CA GLY A 276 -6.03 5.76 -39.00
C GLY A 276 -7.16 6.34 -39.82
N MET A 277 -6.88 6.62 -41.08
CA MET A 277 -7.85 7.17 -42.03
C MET A 277 -8.42 6.05 -42.91
N GLY A 278 -9.72 5.79 -42.74
CA GLY A 278 -10.45 4.80 -43.53
C GLY A 278 -10.65 5.28 -44.96
N ILE A 279 -10.50 4.37 -45.90
CA ILE A 279 -10.49 4.66 -47.32
C ILE A 279 -11.27 3.62 -48.12
N TYR A 280 -11.71 4.04 -49.31
CA TYR A 280 -12.23 3.15 -50.34
C TYR A 280 -11.35 3.24 -51.59
N ILE A 281 -10.74 2.11 -51.93
CA ILE A 281 -9.95 1.89 -53.14
C ILE A 281 -10.87 1.27 -54.19
N ARG A 282 -10.92 1.88 -55.37
CA ARG A 282 -11.65 1.36 -56.52
C ARG A 282 -10.94 0.20 -57.20
#